data_AF-A0A9N9KEC3-F1
#
_entry.id   AF-A0A9N9KEC3-F1
#
_cell.length_a   1.000
_cell.length_b   1.000
_cell.length_c   1.000
_cell.angle_alpha   90.00
_cell.angle_beta   90.00
_cell.angle_gamma   90.00
#
_symmetry.space_group_name_H-M   'P 1'
#
loop_
_entity.id
_entity.type
_entity.pdbx_description
1 polymer ?
#
loop_
_entity_poly.entity_id
_entity_poly.type
_entity_poly.pdbx_seq_one_letter_code
_entity_poly.pdbx_strand_id
1 'polypeptide(L)'
;HERQIGNLASTIGFTHISLSSTIMPMIKIVPRGTSSTADAYLTPCIRKYINGFISGFDENLIRNVKLEFMQSDGGLVPVNKFSGFRAILSGPAAGVMGYVLTSYGEKERIPVIGFDMG
;
A
#
# COMPACT_ATOMS: atom_id res chain seq x y z
N HIS A 1 7.66 23.53 -5.60
CA HIS A 1 7.64 23.07 -7.00
C HIS A 1 6.69 21.90 -7.21
N GLU A 2 6.95 20.67 -6.73
CA GLU A 2 6.08 19.51 -7.03
C GLU A 2 4.60 19.72 -6.67
N ARG A 3 4.30 20.27 -5.47
CA ARG A 3 2.91 20.59 -5.08
C ARG A 3 2.24 21.61 -6.00
N GLN A 4 2.97 22.62 -6.45
CA GLN A 4 2.45 23.64 -7.37
C GLN A 4 2.14 23.03 -8.73
N ILE A 5 3.02 22.17 -9.24
CA ILE A 5 2.81 21.43 -10.49
C ILE A 5 1.62 20.47 -10.35
N GLY A 6 1.50 19.78 -9.20
CA GLY A 6 0.36 18.92 -8.91
C GLY A 6 -0.97 19.68 -8.92
N ASN A 7 -1.02 20.87 -8.30
CA ASN A 7 -2.22 21.71 -8.34
C ASN A 7 -2.57 22.12 -9.78
N LEU A 8 -1.59 22.51 -10.58
CA LEU A 8 -1.82 22.85 -11.99
C LEU A 8 -2.32 21.64 -12.79
N ALA A 9 -1.73 20.46 -12.61
CA ALA A 9 -2.18 19.23 -13.25
C ALA A 9 -3.64 18.90 -12.84
N SER A 10 -4.01 19.11 -11.58
CA SER A 10 -5.40 18.96 -11.13
C SER A 10 -6.33 19.92 -11.86
N THR A 11 -5.94 21.19 -12.04
CA THR A 11 -6.72 22.20 -12.78
C THR A 11 -6.87 21.85 -14.27
N ILE A 12 -5.85 21.21 -14.87
CA ILE A 12 -5.89 20.74 -16.27
C ILE A 12 -6.85 19.55 -16.46
N GLY A 13 -7.18 18.83 -15.38
CA GLY A 13 -8.13 17.71 -15.40
C GLY A 13 -7.50 16.33 -15.25
N PHE A 14 -6.25 16.22 -14.80
CA PHE A 14 -5.68 14.93 -14.42
C PHE A 14 -6.43 14.34 -13.23
N THR A 15 -6.93 13.11 -13.37
CA THR A 15 -7.79 12.44 -12.37
C THR A 15 -7.01 11.79 -11.24
N HIS A 16 -5.73 11.48 -11.48
CA HIS A 16 -4.82 10.95 -10.48
C HIS A 16 -3.43 11.55 -10.66
N ILE A 17 -2.83 11.99 -9.55
CA ILE A 17 -1.55 12.70 -9.53
C ILE A 17 -0.73 12.13 -8.37
N SER A 18 0.43 11.58 -8.70
CA SER A 18 1.40 11.05 -7.74
C SER A 18 2.56 12.02 -7.61
N LEU A 19 2.74 12.59 -6.41
CA LEU A 19 3.86 13.47 -6.11
C LEU A 19 4.99 12.65 -5.49
N SER A 20 6.16 12.66 -6.13
CA SER A 20 7.31 11.86 -5.71
C SER A 20 7.76 12.19 -4.29
N SER A 21 7.70 13.48 -3.92
CA SER A 21 7.97 14.01 -2.59
C SER A 21 6.97 13.58 -1.52
N THR A 22 5.76 13.17 -1.90
CA THR A 22 4.72 12.69 -0.96
C THR A 22 4.80 11.18 -0.79
N ILE A 23 5.08 10.45 -1.87
CA ILE A 23 5.13 8.98 -1.86
C ILE A 23 6.42 8.48 -1.23
N MET A 24 7.57 9.01 -1.65
CA MET A 24 8.88 8.58 -1.13
C MET A 24 9.80 9.79 -0.95
N PRO A 25 9.75 10.48 0.22
CA PRO A 25 10.54 11.67 0.51
C PRO A 25 12.02 11.33 0.78
N MET A 26 12.70 10.81 -0.23
CA MET A 26 14.11 10.42 -0.17
C MET A 26 14.96 11.18 -1.19
N ILE A 27 16.24 11.39 -0.89
CA ILE A 27 17.17 12.15 -1.75
C ILE A 27 17.47 11.41 -3.07
N LYS A 28 17.42 10.07 -3.07
CA LYS A 28 17.77 9.23 -4.22
C LYS A 28 16.72 9.34 -5.34
N ILE A 29 17.06 10.07 -6.41
CA ILE A 29 16.14 10.39 -7.51
C ILE A 29 15.66 9.16 -8.29
N VAL A 30 16.52 8.16 -8.52
CA VAL A 30 16.17 6.97 -9.31
C VAL A 30 15.13 6.11 -8.57
N PRO A 31 15.38 5.62 -7.33
CA PRO A 31 14.36 4.91 -6.56
C PRO A 31 13.09 5.73 -6.38
N ARG A 32 13.22 7.04 -6.08
CA ARG A 32 12.07 7.94 -5.91
C ARG A 32 11.20 8.01 -7.15
N GLY A 33 11.81 8.13 -8.32
CA GLY A 33 11.13 8.09 -9.61
C GLY A 33 10.43 6.75 -9.82
N THR A 34 11.11 5.63 -9.61
CA THR A 34 10.53 4.28 -9.77
C THR A 34 9.29 4.08 -8.90
N SER A 35 9.36 4.42 -7.61
CA SER A 35 8.22 4.32 -6.70
C SER A 35 7.06 5.23 -7.10
N SER A 36 7.36 6.47 -7.52
CA SER A 36 6.33 7.42 -7.96
C SER A 36 5.63 6.96 -9.23
N THR A 37 6.38 6.39 -10.19
CA THR A 37 5.81 5.85 -11.43
C THR A 37 4.95 4.62 -11.16
N ALA A 38 5.43 3.70 -10.31
CA ALA A 38 4.65 2.52 -9.92
C ALA A 38 3.34 2.91 -9.21
N ASP A 39 3.40 3.89 -8.30
CA ASP A 39 2.21 4.40 -7.61
C ASP A 39 1.20 5.02 -8.58
N ALA A 40 1.67 5.89 -9.48
CA ALA A 40 0.82 6.57 -10.46
C ALA A 40 0.08 5.57 -11.38
N TYR A 41 0.77 4.49 -11.74
CA TYR A 41 0.23 3.45 -12.62
C TYR A 41 -0.79 2.55 -11.90
N LEU A 42 -0.50 2.16 -10.67
CA LEU A 42 -1.27 1.13 -9.96
C LEU A 42 -2.40 1.70 -9.10
N THR A 43 -2.23 2.88 -8.50
CA THR A 43 -3.21 3.45 -7.56
C THR A 43 -4.61 3.59 -8.16
N PRO A 44 -4.82 4.06 -9.41
CA PRO A 44 -6.15 4.14 -10.01
C PRO A 44 -6.84 2.77 -10.11
N CYS A 45 -6.11 1.75 -10.56
CA CYS A 45 -6.61 0.38 -10.70
C CYS A 45 -6.99 -0.21 -9.34
N ILE A 46 -6.15 -0.02 -8.33
CA ILE A 46 -6.39 -0.49 -6.97
C ILE A 46 -7.58 0.23 -6.33
N ARG A 47 -7.74 1.54 -6.54
CA ARG A 47 -8.92 2.27 -6.07
C ARG A 47 -10.21 1.74 -6.68
N LYS A 48 -10.20 1.40 -7.98
CA LYS A 48 -11.35 0.77 -8.65
C LYS A 48 -11.69 -0.57 -8.00
N TYR A 49 -10.69 -1.40 -7.75
CA TYR A 49 -10.87 -2.69 -7.07
C TYR A 49 -11.44 -2.51 -5.65
N ILE A 50 -10.85 -1.63 -4.85
CA ILE A 50 -11.29 -1.33 -3.49
C ILE A 50 -12.74 -0.85 -3.47
N ASN A 51 -13.11 0.06 -4.36
CA ASN A 51 -14.48 0.56 -4.43
C ASN A 51 -15.47 -0.56 -4.76
N GLY A 52 -15.10 -1.47 -5.67
CA GLY A 52 -15.91 -2.67 -5.95
C GLY A 52 -16.02 -3.60 -4.75
N PHE A 53 -14.91 -3.85 -4.05
CA PHE A 53 -14.88 -4.67 -2.84
C PHE A 53 -15.78 -4.09 -1.73
N ILE A 54 -15.67 -2.78 -1.46
CA ILE A 54 -16.47 -2.11 -0.42
C ILE A 54 -17.95 -2.03 -0.81
N SER A 55 -18.28 -1.98 -2.11
CA SER A 55 -19.67 -1.91 -2.58
C SER A 55 -20.53 -3.11 -2.17
N GLY A 56 -19.91 -4.24 -1.81
CA GLY A 56 -20.60 -5.42 -1.30
C GLY A 56 -20.92 -5.37 0.21
N PHE A 57 -20.48 -4.33 0.93
CA PHE A 57 -20.69 -4.20 2.37
C PHE A 57 -21.87 -3.30 2.70
N ASP A 58 -22.61 -3.64 3.76
CA ASP A 58 -23.67 -2.79 4.29
C ASP A 58 -23.10 -1.57 5.06
N GLU A 59 -23.95 -0.55 5.26
CA GLU A 59 -23.54 0.67 5.98
C GLU A 59 -23.12 0.40 7.43
N ASN A 60 -23.65 -0.65 8.05
CA ASN A 60 -23.36 -1.00 9.44
C ASN A 60 -21.92 -1.51 9.58
N LEU A 61 -21.50 -2.38 8.67
CA LEU A 61 -20.14 -2.91 8.59
C LEU A 61 -19.14 -1.80 8.28
N ILE A 62 -19.46 -0.93 7.31
CA ILE A 62 -18.58 0.19 6.91
C ILE A 62 -18.35 1.15 8.07
N ARG A 63 -19.36 1.40 8.93
CA ARG A 63 -19.24 2.33 10.06
C ARG A 63 -18.58 1.71 11.29
N ASN A 64 -18.80 0.41 11.54
CA ASN A 64 -18.44 -0.22 12.80
C ASN A 64 -17.21 -1.14 12.73
N VAL A 65 -16.72 -1.46 11.52
CA VAL A 65 -15.56 -2.35 11.35
C VAL A 65 -14.38 -1.59 10.76
N LYS A 66 -13.22 -1.78 11.39
CA LYS A 66 -11.96 -1.23 10.91
C LYS A 66 -11.46 -2.05 9.72
N LEU A 67 -11.61 -1.51 8.50
CA LEU A 67 -11.12 -2.16 7.28
C LEU A 67 -9.68 -1.73 6.97
N GLU A 68 -8.74 -2.68 7.13
CA GLU A 68 -7.32 -2.46 6.91
C GLU A 68 -6.72 -3.49 5.95
N PHE A 69 -5.79 -3.05 5.12
CA PHE A 69 -5.06 -3.88 4.16
C PHE A 69 -3.59 -3.98 4.57
N MET A 70 -2.97 -5.12 4.28
CA MET A 70 -1.53 -5.34 4.45
C MET A 70 -0.75 -4.50 3.45
N GLN A 71 0.38 -3.94 3.88
CA GLN A 71 1.32 -3.21 3.05
C GLN A 71 2.59 -4.03 2.79
N SER A 72 3.40 -3.56 1.84
CA SER A 72 4.70 -4.15 1.50
C SER A 72 5.72 -4.18 2.64
N ASP A 73 5.54 -3.35 3.68
CA ASP A 73 6.38 -3.30 4.88
C ASP A 73 5.91 -4.24 6.01
N GLY A 74 4.84 -5.03 5.78
CA GLY A 74 4.26 -5.94 6.78
C GLY A 74 3.31 -5.25 7.77
N GLY A 75 3.06 -3.95 7.62
CA GLY A 75 2.11 -3.19 8.44
C GLY A 75 0.70 -3.14 7.84
N LEU A 76 -0.30 -2.95 8.70
CA LEU A 76 -1.68 -2.69 8.29
C LEU A 76 -1.94 -1.19 8.08
N VAL A 77 -2.72 -0.86 7.06
CA VAL A 77 -3.17 0.52 6.78
C VAL A 77 -4.66 0.56 6.49
N PRO A 78 -5.38 1.59 6.95
CA PRO A 78 -6.76 1.82 6.55
C PRO A 78 -6.90 1.87 5.03
N VAL A 79 -7.97 1.27 4.51
CA VAL A 79 -8.21 1.11 3.07
C VAL A 79 -8.18 2.45 2.29
N ASN A 80 -8.58 3.55 2.92
CA ASN A 80 -8.60 4.89 2.32
C ASN A 80 -7.20 5.51 2.12
N LYS A 81 -6.19 5.00 2.82
CA LYS A 81 -4.79 5.40 2.75
C LYS A 81 -3.93 4.40 1.95
N PHE A 82 -4.54 3.32 1.47
CA PHE A 82 -3.86 2.33 0.66
C PHE A 82 -3.51 2.92 -0.72
N SER A 83 -2.28 2.68 -1.17
CA SER A 83 -1.77 3.21 -2.44
C SER A 83 -1.15 2.08 -3.26
N GLY A 84 -0.99 2.31 -4.56
CA GLY A 84 -0.49 1.31 -5.48
C GLY A 84 0.93 0.88 -5.18
N PHE A 85 1.81 1.82 -4.83
CA PHE A 85 3.17 1.48 -4.42
C PHE A 85 3.22 0.64 -3.15
N ARG A 86 2.35 0.92 -2.16
CA ARG A 86 2.28 0.19 -0.89
C ARG A 86 1.65 -1.20 -1.03
N ALA A 87 0.92 -1.45 -2.11
CA ALA A 87 0.25 -2.72 -2.37
C ALA A 87 1.16 -3.81 -2.93
N ILE A 88 2.25 -3.42 -3.61
CA ILE A 88 3.18 -4.34 -4.26
C ILE A 88 3.77 -5.29 -3.22
N LEU A 89 3.64 -6.61 -3.42
CA LEU A 89 4.13 -7.66 -2.50
C LEU A 89 3.49 -7.66 -1.10
N SER A 90 2.34 -7.00 -0.91
CA SER A 90 1.60 -7.03 0.37
C SER A 90 1.17 -8.44 0.81
N GLY A 91 0.79 -9.32 -0.14
CA GLY A 91 0.41 -10.71 0.15
C GLY A 91 1.56 -11.54 0.73
N PRO A 92 2.71 -11.65 0.04
CA PRO A 92 3.90 -12.31 0.59
C PRO A 92 4.35 -11.72 1.94
N ALA A 93 4.28 -10.40 2.11
CA ALA A 93 4.58 -9.76 3.39
C ALA A 93 3.63 -10.25 4.51
N ALA A 94 2.34 -10.41 4.23
CA ALA A 94 1.39 -11.02 5.17
C ALA A 94 1.77 -12.46 5.53
N GLY A 95 2.18 -13.26 4.55
CA GLY A 95 2.65 -14.63 4.76
C GLY A 95 3.86 -14.70 5.69
N VAL A 96 4.86 -13.83 5.47
CA VAL A 96 6.04 -13.71 6.35
C VAL A 96 5.64 -13.31 7.76
N MET A 97 4.76 -12.33 7.93
CA MET A 97 4.27 -11.92 9.25
C MET A 97 3.53 -13.05 9.96
N GLY A 98 2.68 -13.80 9.25
CA GLY A 98 1.99 -14.97 9.78
C GLY A 98 2.95 -16.07 10.23
N TYR A 99 4.00 -16.33 9.46
CA TYR A 99 5.02 -17.31 9.80
C TYR A 99 5.85 -16.89 11.02
N VAL A 100 6.29 -15.63 11.08
CA VAL A 100 7.05 -15.10 12.22
C VAL A 100 6.23 -15.17 13.51
N LEU A 101 4.96 -14.74 13.47
CA LEU A 101 4.09 -14.71 14.66
C LEU A 101 3.74 -16.09 15.21
N THR A 102 3.78 -17.14 14.39
CA THR A 102 3.42 -18.51 14.79
C THR A 102 4.63 -19.39 15.09
N SER A 103 5.78 -19.10 14.49
CA SER A 103 6.96 -19.97 14.55
C SER A 103 8.11 -19.40 15.38
N TYR A 104 8.14 -18.09 15.63
CA TYR A 104 9.18 -17.49 16.47
C TYR A 104 8.90 -17.76 17.95
N GLY A 105 9.74 -18.57 18.57
CA GLY A 105 9.73 -18.77 20.02
C GLY A 105 10.54 -17.70 20.73
N GLU A 106 9.91 -16.90 21.59
CA GLU A 106 10.60 -15.84 22.36
C GLU A 106 11.69 -16.40 23.30
N LYS A 107 11.60 -17.67 23.70
CA LYS A 107 12.59 -18.32 24.57
C LYS A 107 13.80 -18.79 23.79
N GLU A 108 13.56 -19.40 22.63
CA GLU A 108 14.57 -19.98 21.76
C GLU A 108 15.34 -18.88 21.00
N ARG A 109 14.65 -17.79 20.63
CA ARG A 109 15.19 -16.63 19.90
C ARG A 109 15.96 -17.02 18.63
N ILE A 110 15.56 -18.11 18.00
CA ILE A 110 16.19 -18.63 16.78
C ILE A 110 15.58 -17.91 15.56
N PRO A 111 16.40 -17.41 14.63
CA PRO A 111 15.91 -16.88 13.36
C PRO A 111 15.12 -17.93 12.57
N VAL A 112 13.99 -17.52 12.00
CA VAL A 112 13.11 -18.38 11.21
C VAL A 112 13.20 -18.02 9.73
N ILE A 113 13.08 -19.02 8.84
CA ILE A 113 13.09 -18.83 7.39
C ILE A 113 11.80 -19.41 6.83
N GLY A 114 10.94 -18.56 6.26
CA GLY A 114 9.74 -18.98 5.55
C GLY A 114 10.04 -19.26 4.08
N PHE A 115 9.49 -20.34 3.55
CA PHE A 115 9.54 -20.67 2.13
C PHE A 115 8.11 -20.82 1.61
N ASP A 116 7.70 -19.90 0.74
CA ASP A 116 6.39 -19.89 0.09
C ASP A 116 6.58 -20.21 -1.40
N MET A 117 5.95 -21.30 -1.85
CA MET A 117 6.05 -21.82 -3.21
C MET A 117 4.64 -21.97 -3.77
N GLY A 118 4.32 -21.13 -4.75
CA GLY A 118 3.05 -21.12 -5.49
C GLY A 118 3.18 -21.60 -6.93
#